data_AF-A0A661PXC7-F1
#
_entry.id   AF-A0A661PXC7-F1
#
_cell.length_a   1.000
_cell.length_b   1.000
_cell.length_c   1.000
_cell.angle_alpha   90.00
_cell.angle_beta   90.00
_cell.angle_gamma   90.00
#
_symmetry.space_group_name_H-M   'P 1'
#
loop_
_entity.id
_entity.type
_entity.pdbx_description
1 polymer ?
#
loop_
_entity_poly.entity_id
_entity_poly.type
_entity_poly.pdbx_seq_one_letter_code
_entity_poly.pdbx_strand_id
1 'polypeptide(L)'
;MTEPYPPQEFEDEISLVDIFKTFWRCRVMIIGSLAAVMLLFAIGVALLFSFLPSRRVATLPFRVTFDGAEKGEYPNGMKFSTADIITSSILNQVYQVNNLKKILPFEDFKNAVFITQTSKDLEMLDEEYKARLADRKLSAMDRQRIEAEYRQKRKSLHNQQYTLNFSLEEQITSIPEKQINKVMSDILATWAVEADQRKGAFKYRIPVYSRNIIQKGMLESEDYIVSIDILRAKIKKILKNIETINNLPGARVTRVGKERISLVEISSNLQDTLQFKLEPLVGLIRSTGLSKNPDLAVLYLENQLFKLNLDRKETNERVKILSNSLKSYMEKKMVAGAMTMPNLGAAGNSSNSKTGGMNIPTYIPQFGDSFLDRLVEMTTQGNDIKYRQDTTDRIVEEGMKVAAIEKQTSYYKSLIESMRSLAKNKTAGNLGKVIELIKSSFAGIETDIQLSLDRINEIYQELSKHNLNPQSMLYTATDPVLVTKQQAVSYRKLGMAGILLLLLTFMIASLFCLIRCQFKEKIK
;
A
#
# COMPACT_ATOMS: atom_id res chain seq x y z
N MET A 1 -15.45 19.95 -105.04
CA MET A 1 -16.61 19.79 -104.16
C MET A 1 -16.11 19.48 -102.76
N THR A 2 -16.49 20.31 -101.79
CA THR A 2 -16.67 20.07 -100.33
C THR A 2 -15.70 19.19 -99.52
N GLU A 3 -15.05 19.86 -98.53
CA GLU A 3 -14.73 19.49 -97.12
C GLU A 3 -13.73 18.35 -96.79
N PRO A 4 -13.01 18.36 -95.63
CA PRO A 4 -13.37 18.93 -94.31
C PRO A 4 -12.25 19.70 -93.51
N TYR A 5 -12.59 20.22 -92.32
CA TYR A 5 -11.74 20.83 -91.25
C TYR A 5 -11.31 19.76 -90.19
N PRO A 6 -10.43 20.02 -89.19
CA PRO A 6 -8.98 20.33 -89.15
C PRO A 6 -8.14 19.18 -88.47
N PRO A 7 -6.86 19.38 -88.10
CA PRO A 7 -6.56 19.84 -86.73
C PRO A 7 -5.43 20.90 -86.62
N GLN A 8 -5.46 21.62 -85.49
CA GLN A 8 -4.54 22.65 -85.04
C GLN A 8 -3.14 22.06 -84.72
N GLU A 9 -2.08 22.71 -85.21
CA GLU A 9 -0.71 22.46 -84.74
C GLU A 9 -0.52 23.12 -83.35
N PHE A 10 -0.42 22.28 -82.32
CA PHE A 10 0.19 22.64 -81.05
C PHE A 10 1.66 22.25 -81.12
N GLU A 11 2.54 23.15 -81.57
CA GLU A 11 3.96 23.08 -81.21
C GLU A 11 4.15 23.89 -79.92
N ASP A 12 4.06 23.22 -78.78
CA ASP A 12 4.49 23.74 -77.49
C ASP A 12 5.38 22.68 -76.82
N GLU A 13 6.50 22.35 -77.50
CA GLU A 13 7.55 21.52 -76.92
C GLU A 13 8.46 22.39 -76.04
N ILE A 14 8.22 22.32 -74.73
CA ILE A 14 9.08 22.92 -73.71
C ILE A 14 10.46 22.24 -73.75
N SER A 15 11.42 22.85 -74.46
CA SER A 15 12.82 22.41 -74.51
C SER A 15 13.47 22.48 -73.13
N LEU A 16 13.74 21.31 -72.54
CA LEU A 16 14.47 21.17 -71.25
C LEU A 16 15.90 21.75 -71.31
N VAL A 17 16.48 21.83 -72.51
CA VAL A 17 17.83 22.37 -72.73
C VAL A 17 17.86 23.90 -72.56
N ASP A 18 16.81 24.58 -72.98
CA ASP A 18 16.71 26.04 -72.84
C ASP A 18 16.38 26.46 -71.40
N ILE A 19 15.60 25.65 -70.68
CA ILE A 19 15.42 25.78 -69.22
C ILE A 19 16.78 25.66 -68.51
N PHE A 20 17.62 24.71 -68.89
CA PHE A 20 18.92 24.47 -68.25
C PHE A 20 19.92 25.61 -68.51
N LYS A 21 19.98 26.12 -69.75
CA LYS A 21 20.80 27.30 -70.10
C LYS A 21 20.36 28.56 -69.34
N THR A 22 19.06 28.75 -69.18
CA THR A 22 18.48 29.88 -68.43
C THR A 22 18.84 29.80 -66.94
N PHE A 23 18.78 28.60 -66.36
CA PHE A 23 19.23 28.33 -65.00
C PHE A 23 20.72 28.63 -64.80
N TRP A 24 21.57 28.23 -65.74
CA TRP A 24 23.02 28.42 -65.67
C TRP A 24 23.40 29.91 -65.74
N ARG A 25 22.65 30.72 -66.49
CA ARG A 25 22.84 32.18 -66.59
C ARG A 25 22.39 32.92 -65.32
N CYS A 26 21.39 32.42 -64.60
CA CYS A 26 20.90 32.97 -63.33
C CYS A 26 21.65 32.45 -62.08
N ARG A 27 22.62 31.54 -62.22
CA ARG A 27 23.23 30.81 -61.08
C ARG A 27 23.75 31.71 -59.95
N VAL A 28 24.30 32.88 -60.26
CA VAL A 28 24.83 33.83 -59.26
C VAL A 28 23.69 34.44 -58.44
N MET A 29 22.54 34.74 -59.06
CA MET A 29 21.37 35.25 -58.35
C MET A 29 20.70 34.17 -57.49
N ILE A 30 20.61 32.93 -57.99
CA ILE A 30 20.04 31.81 -57.23
C ILE A 30 20.92 31.47 -56.04
N ILE A 31 22.24 31.37 -56.22
CA ILE A 31 23.18 31.11 -55.12
C ILE A 31 23.18 32.28 -54.13
N GLY A 32 23.11 33.52 -54.62
CA GLY A 32 23.02 34.72 -53.78
C GLY A 32 21.76 34.78 -52.92
N SER A 33 20.58 34.45 -53.47
CA SER A 33 19.33 34.40 -52.70
C SER A 33 19.33 33.26 -51.68
N LEU A 34 19.85 32.09 -52.06
CA LEU A 34 19.99 30.95 -51.15
C LEU A 34 20.92 31.28 -49.97
N ALA A 35 22.07 31.92 -50.25
CA ALA A 35 23.02 32.36 -49.23
C ALA A 35 22.43 33.43 -48.31
N ALA A 36 21.69 34.41 -48.86
CA ALA A 36 21.03 35.45 -48.06
C ALA A 36 19.95 34.87 -47.13
N VAL A 37 19.13 33.93 -47.63
CA VAL A 37 18.11 33.29 -46.79
C VAL A 37 18.74 32.37 -45.74
N MET A 38 19.81 31.66 -46.08
CA MET A 38 20.55 30.86 -45.09
C MET A 38 21.18 31.75 -44.00
N LEU A 39 21.73 32.91 -44.37
CA LEU A 39 22.27 33.87 -43.41
C LEU A 39 21.17 34.39 -42.47
N LEU A 40 20.02 34.79 -43.02
CA LEU A 40 18.86 35.24 -42.23
C LEU A 40 18.32 34.14 -41.32
N PHE A 41 18.27 32.89 -41.80
CA PHE A 41 17.91 31.74 -40.98
C PHE A 41 18.91 31.52 -39.85
N ALA A 42 20.21 31.56 -40.14
CA ALA A 42 21.25 31.41 -39.12
C ALA A 42 21.18 32.51 -38.05
N ILE A 43 20.95 33.76 -38.45
CA ILE A 43 20.73 34.90 -37.53
C ILE A 43 19.45 34.68 -36.72
N GLY A 44 18.36 34.27 -37.36
CA GLY A 44 17.09 33.96 -36.69
C GLY A 44 17.23 32.84 -35.66
N VAL A 45 17.98 31.79 -35.98
CA VAL A 45 18.29 30.67 -35.07
C VAL A 45 19.18 31.13 -33.92
N ALA A 46 20.20 31.96 -34.17
CA ALA A 46 21.07 32.50 -33.12
C ALA A 46 20.30 33.42 -32.16
N LEU A 47 19.40 34.26 -32.67
CA LEU A 47 18.49 35.07 -31.86
C LEU A 47 17.53 34.19 -31.07
N LEU A 48 16.94 33.18 -31.72
CA LEU A 48 16.05 32.22 -31.08
C LEU A 48 16.77 31.50 -29.92
N PHE A 49 18.00 31.01 -30.10
CA PHE A 49 18.79 30.42 -29.01
C PHE A 49 19.17 31.39 -27.90
N SER A 50 19.33 32.68 -28.21
CA SER A 50 19.62 33.71 -27.19
C SER A 50 18.39 34.08 -26.36
N PHE A 51 17.19 34.01 -26.95
CA PHE A 51 15.94 34.35 -26.27
C PHE A 51 15.20 33.15 -25.67
N LEU A 52 15.42 31.92 -26.17
CA LEU A 52 14.72 30.75 -25.63
C LEU A 52 15.24 30.37 -24.24
N PRO A 53 14.34 30.09 -23.29
CA PRO A 53 14.72 29.68 -21.95
C PRO A 53 15.44 28.32 -22.02
N SER A 54 16.67 28.29 -21.53
CA SER A 54 17.34 27.03 -21.22
C SER A 54 16.80 26.50 -19.89
N ARG A 55 16.52 25.20 -19.81
CA ARG A 55 16.07 24.55 -18.57
C ARG A 55 17.24 23.78 -17.96
N ARG A 56 17.51 24.03 -16.68
CA ARG A 56 18.41 23.18 -15.88
C ARG A 56 17.57 22.13 -15.20
N VAL A 57 17.89 20.86 -15.46
CA VAL A 57 17.22 19.73 -14.84
C VAL A 57 18.25 18.97 -14.02
N ALA A 58 18.02 18.93 -12.71
CA ALA A 58 18.76 18.10 -11.79
C ALA A 58 17.98 16.81 -11.52
N THR A 59 18.67 15.66 -11.59
CA THR A 59 18.05 14.34 -11.43
C THR A 59 18.76 13.56 -10.33
N LEU A 60 17.96 12.95 -9.45
CA LEU A 60 18.43 12.08 -8.36
C LEU A 60 17.69 10.75 -8.43
N PRO A 61 18.31 9.68 -8.95
CA PRO A 61 17.72 8.35 -8.91
C PRO A 61 17.82 7.77 -7.51
N PHE A 62 16.71 7.21 -7.03
CA PHE A 62 16.63 6.55 -5.74
C PHE A 62 15.77 5.30 -5.83
N ARG A 63 16.01 4.36 -4.93
CA ARG A 63 15.21 3.15 -4.76
C ARG A 63 14.53 3.17 -3.41
N VAL A 64 13.29 2.73 -3.34
CA VAL A 64 12.60 2.46 -2.06
C VAL A 64 12.98 1.07 -1.55
N THR A 65 13.28 0.91 -0.27
CA THR A 65 13.92 -0.32 0.27
C THR A 65 13.11 -1.04 1.35
N PHE A 66 11.88 -0.59 1.63
CA PHE A 66 11.06 -1.16 2.69
C PHE A 66 10.13 -2.29 2.21
N ASP A 67 9.75 -3.17 3.14
CA ASP A 67 8.81 -4.26 2.87
C ASP A 67 7.40 -3.70 2.57
N GLY A 68 6.75 -4.24 1.54
CA GLY A 68 5.47 -3.74 1.02
C GLY A 68 5.58 -2.74 -0.14
N ALA A 69 6.77 -2.19 -0.44
CA ALA A 69 6.96 -1.21 -1.52
C ALA A 69 6.49 -1.73 -2.90
N GLU A 70 6.64 -3.04 -3.17
CA GLU A 70 6.15 -3.69 -4.41
C GLU A 70 4.63 -3.65 -4.54
N LYS A 71 3.93 -3.66 -3.41
CA LYS A 71 2.47 -3.63 -3.34
C LYS A 71 1.93 -2.19 -3.26
N GLY A 72 2.83 -1.20 -3.27
CA GLY A 72 2.46 0.20 -3.00
C GLY A 72 1.96 0.38 -1.57
N GLU A 73 2.57 -0.30 -0.60
CA GLU A 73 2.22 -0.24 0.81
C GLU A 73 3.46 0.01 1.68
N TYR A 74 3.37 0.88 2.68
CA TYR A 74 4.36 0.98 3.75
C TYR A 74 4.42 -0.32 4.57
N PRO A 75 5.48 -0.55 5.37
CA PRO A 75 5.61 -1.76 6.19
C PRO A 75 4.44 -2.01 7.16
N ASN A 76 3.73 -0.95 7.55
CA ASN A 76 2.53 -1.02 8.38
C ASN A 76 1.23 -1.33 7.62
N GLY A 77 1.30 -1.58 6.30
CA GLY A 77 0.16 -1.88 5.42
C GLY A 77 -0.62 -0.67 4.94
N MET A 78 -0.18 0.56 5.22
CA MET A 78 -0.82 1.74 4.65
C MET A 78 -0.39 1.96 3.21
N LYS A 79 -1.28 2.50 2.38
CA LYS A 79 -0.94 2.81 0.98
C LYS A 79 0.22 3.80 0.90
N PHE A 80 1.23 3.42 0.14
CA PHE A 80 2.36 4.23 -0.28
C PHE A 80 2.11 4.78 -1.68
N SER A 81 2.36 6.07 -1.86
CA SER A 81 2.38 6.73 -3.15
C SER A 81 3.62 7.59 -3.27
N THR A 82 4.18 7.72 -4.47
CA THR A 82 5.29 8.65 -4.73
C THR A 82 4.91 10.09 -4.45
N ALA A 83 3.61 10.44 -4.54
CA ALA A 83 3.11 11.76 -4.14
C ALA A 83 3.34 12.07 -2.65
N ASP A 84 3.49 11.04 -1.80
CA ASP A 84 3.82 11.22 -0.39
C ASP A 84 5.20 11.83 -0.18
N ILE A 85 6.12 11.71 -1.15
CA ILE A 85 7.50 12.17 -1.06
C ILE A 85 7.58 13.69 -1.30
N ILE A 86 6.66 14.23 -2.10
CA ILE A 86 6.64 15.63 -2.55
C ILE A 86 5.43 16.41 -2.01
N THR A 87 4.92 16.02 -0.85
CA THR A 87 3.80 16.75 -0.24
C THR A 87 4.19 18.18 0.12
N SER A 88 3.21 19.09 0.16
CA SER A 88 3.45 20.50 0.53
C SER A 88 4.11 20.66 1.89
N SER A 89 3.86 19.74 2.85
CA SER A 89 4.49 19.73 4.16
C SER A 89 6.01 19.53 4.05
N ILE A 90 6.42 18.47 3.35
CA ILE A 90 7.82 18.12 3.11
C ILE A 90 8.54 19.25 2.37
N LEU A 91 7.96 19.70 1.26
CA LEU A 91 8.56 20.75 0.43
C LEU A 91 8.70 22.06 1.19
N ASN A 92 7.71 22.44 2.02
CA ASN A 92 7.81 23.64 2.84
C ASN A 92 8.92 23.52 3.89
N GLN A 93 9.05 22.37 4.57
CA GLN A 93 10.11 22.16 5.54
C GLN A 93 11.50 22.25 4.89
N VAL A 94 11.70 21.59 3.74
CA VAL A 94 12.95 21.68 2.97
C VAL A 94 13.23 23.12 2.52
N TYR A 95 12.21 23.83 2.05
CA TYR A 95 12.31 25.21 1.58
C TYR A 95 12.78 26.16 2.68
N GLN A 96 12.27 26.01 3.91
CA GLN A 96 12.69 26.80 5.07
C GLN A 96 14.12 26.42 5.51
N VAL A 97 14.40 25.12 5.68
CA VAL A 97 15.72 24.63 6.14
C VAL A 97 16.85 25.02 5.18
N ASN A 98 16.58 25.03 3.88
CA ASN A 98 17.55 25.40 2.85
C ASN A 98 17.56 26.89 2.48
N ASN A 99 16.79 27.72 3.19
CA ASN A 99 16.69 29.18 2.98
C ASN A 99 16.35 29.57 1.52
N LEU A 100 15.54 28.76 0.83
CA LEU A 100 15.24 28.95 -0.59
C LEU A 100 14.40 30.21 -0.87
N LYS A 101 13.76 30.77 0.16
CA LYS A 101 12.99 32.02 0.08
C LYS A 101 13.76 33.21 -0.46
N LYS A 102 15.09 33.24 -0.29
CA LYS A 102 15.95 34.31 -0.81
C LYS A 102 16.18 34.22 -2.32
N ILE A 103 15.86 33.07 -2.90
CA ILE A 103 16.29 32.67 -4.23
C ILE A 103 15.09 32.49 -5.16
N LEU A 104 14.03 31.83 -4.69
CA LEU A 104 12.81 31.62 -5.47
C LEU A 104 11.55 31.52 -4.59
N PRO A 105 10.36 31.90 -5.10
CA PRO A 105 9.09 31.73 -4.40
C PRO A 105 8.70 30.25 -4.17
N PHE A 106 7.99 29.97 -3.08
CA PHE A 106 7.61 28.60 -2.72
C PHE A 106 6.76 27.88 -3.79
N GLU A 107 5.87 28.60 -4.47
CA GLU A 107 5.05 28.00 -5.53
C GLU A 107 5.90 27.54 -6.72
N ASP A 108 6.91 28.31 -7.10
CA ASP A 108 7.84 27.93 -8.16
C ASP A 108 8.70 26.73 -7.73
N PHE A 109 9.10 26.66 -6.45
CA PHE A 109 9.78 25.49 -5.89
C PHE A 109 8.92 24.23 -6.03
N LYS A 110 7.67 24.33 -5.59
CA LYS A 110 6.72 23.22 -5.57
C LYS A 110 6.45 22.69 -6.98
N ASN A 111 6.31 23.58 -7.96
CA ASN A 111 6.05 23.22 -9.35
C ASN A 111 7.31 22.69 -10.07
N ALA A 112 8.50 23.05 -9.61
CA ALA A 112 9.78 22.60 -10.17
C ALA A 112 10.16 21.17 -9.77
N VAL A 113 9.62 20.64 -8.67
CA VAL A 113 9.94 19.31 -8.14
C VAL A 113 8.90 18.28 -8.56
N PHE A 114 9.35 17.18 -9.19
CA PHE A 114 8.46 16.08 -9.57
C PHE A 114 9.19 14.74 -9.57
N ILE A 115 8.43 13.65 -9.45
CA ILE A 115 8.98 12.28 -9.44
C ILE A 115 8.55 11.55 -10.70
N THR A 116 9.49 10.89 -11.36
CA THR A 116 9.23 9.96 -12.47
C THR A 116 9.64 8.55 -12.11
N GLN A 117 8.93 7.55 -12.64
CA GLN A 117 9.33 6.16 -12.56
C GLN A 117 10.11 5.83 -13.83
N THR A 118 11.42 6.03 -13.81
CA THR A 118 12.30 5.76 -14.95
C THR A 118 13.41 4.84 -14.48
N SER A 119 13.30 3.55 -14.81
CA SER A 119 14.39 2.60 -14.65
C SER A 119 15.16 2.52 -15.96
N LYS A 120 16.38 3.06 -15.97
CA LYS A 120 17.32 2.99 -17.10
C LYS A 120 17.54 1.54 -17.56
N ASP A 121 17.51 0.60 -16.62
CA ASP A 121 17.64 -0.83 -16.89
C ASP A 121 16.44 -1.40 -17.67
N LEU A 122 15.21 -0.93 -17.43
CA LEU A 122 14.05 -1.32 -18.26
C LEU A 122 14.14 -0.70 -19.65
N GLU A 123 14.62 0.53 -19.78
CA GLU A 123 14.78 1.16 -21.10
C GLU A 123 15.83 0.40 -21.93
N MET A 124 16.96 0.02 -21.32
CA MET A 124 17.95 -0.85 -21.96
C MET A 124 17.39 -2.22 -22.31
N LEU A 125 16.61 -2.84 -21.42
CA LEU A 125 15.94 -4.12 -21.68
C LEU A 125 14.97 -3.98 -22.86
N ASP A 126 14.16 -2.92 -22.91
CA ASP A 126 13.19 -2.71 -23.97
C ASP A 126 13.88 -2.54 -25.33
N GLU A 127 14.97 -1.77 -25.39
CA GLU A 127 15.75 -1.60 -26.63
C GLU A 127 16.45 -2.91 -27.06
N GLU A 128 17.02 -3.67 -26.13
CA GLU A 128 17.64 -4.96 -26.42
C GLU A 128 16.61 -5.95 -27.01
N TYR A 129 15.42 -6.05 -26.40
CA TYR A 129 14.39 -6.97 -26.86
C TYR A 129 13.68 -6.50 -28.13
N LYS A 130 13.53 -5.19 -28.35
CA LYS A 130 13.09 -4.64 -29.65
C LYS A 130 14.05 -5.04 -30.76
N ALA A 131 15.36 -4.93 -30.52
CA ALA A 131 16.38 -5.33 -31.50
C ALA A 131 16.32 -6.84 -31.79
N ARG A 132 16.16 -7.68 -30.76
CA ARG A 132 16.03 -9.15 -30.92
C ARG A 132 14.76 -9.57 -31.67
N LEU A 133 13.65 -8.86 -31.46
CA LEU A 133 12.36 -9.16 -32.12
C LEU A 133 12.27 -8.58 -33.54
N ALA A 134 13.17 -7.66 -33.92
CA ALA A 134 13.22 -7.07 -35.26
C ALA A 134 13.85 -8.00 -36.32
N ASP A 135 14.50 -9.10 -35.90
CA ASP A 135 15.09 -10.06 -36.84
C ASP A 135 14.00 -10.85 -37.60
N ARG A 136 14.05 -10.76 -38.94
CA ARG A 136 13.09 -11.38 -39.86
C ARG A 136 13.23 -12.91 -39.94
N LYS A 137 14.31 -13.49 -39.41
CA LYS A 137 14.57 -14.95 -39.45
C LYS A 137 14.02 -15.72 -38.24
N LEU A 138 13.35 -15.05 -37.29
CA LEU A 138 12.79 -15.70 -36.10
C LEU A 138 11.59 -16.60 -36.43
N SER A 139 11.63 -17.85 -35.97
CA SER A 139 10.48 -18.76 -35.94
C SER A 139 9.43 -18.31 -34.90
N ALA A 140 8.17 -18.75 -35.06
CA ALA A 140 7.09 -18.47 -34.11
C ALA A 140 7.40 -18.96 -32.69
N MET A 141 8.06 -20.12 -32.57
CA MET A 141 8.50 -20.68 -31.29
C MET A 141 9.61 -19.83 -30.62
N ASP A 142 10.54 -19.30 -31.42
CA ASP A 142 11.63 -18.46 -30.90
C ASP A 142 11.10 -17.11 -30.41
N ARG A 143 10.12 -16.53 -31.11
CA ARG A 143 9.43 -15.31 -30.65
C ARG A 143 8.76 -15.53 -29.30
N GLN A 144 8.01 -16.62 -29.13
CA GLN A 144 7.33 -16.92 -27.87
C GLN A 144 8.32 -17.12 -26.72
N ARG A 145 9.47 -17.78 -26.97
CA ARG A 145 10.53 -17.93 -25.97
C ARG A 145 11.15 -16.58 -25.57
N ILE A 146 11.47 -15.74 -26.54
CA ILE A 146 12.05 -14.40 -26.31
C ILE A 146 11.05 -13.50 -25.58
N GLU A 147 9.77 -13.55 -25.91
CA GLU A 147 8.72 -12.82 -25.19
C GLU A 147 8.54 -13.32 -23.75
N ALA A 148 8.63 -14.63 -23.51
CA ALA A 148 8.57 -15.20 -22.17
C ALA A 148 9.78 -14.77 -21.33
N GLU A 149 10.99 -14.80 -21.92
CA GLU A 149 12.22 -14.31 -21.28
C GLU A 149 12.12 -12.80 -20.98
N TYR A 150 11.62 -12.01 -21.91
CA TYR A 150 11.35 -10.57 -21.70
C TYR A 150 10.39 -10.36 -20.54
N ARG A 151 9.26 -11.08 -20.49
CA ARG A 151 8.29 -10.97 -19.39
C ARG A 151 8.93 -11.32 -18.05
N GLN A 152 9.78 -12.34 -18.00
CA GLN A 152 10.47 -12.76 -16.78
C GLN A 152 11.51 -11.72 -16.34
N LYS A 153 12.38 -11.25 -17.25
CA LYS A 153 13.38 -10.22 -16.95
C LYS A 153 12.74 -8.89 -16.58
N ARG A 154 11.65 -8.51 -17.26
CA ARG A 154 10.89 -7.31 -16.95
C ARG A 154 10.24 -7.41 -15.58
N LYS A 155 9.74 -8.58 -15.16
CA LYS A 155 9.25 -8.78 -13.78
C LYS A 155 10.36 -8.63 -12.74
N SER A 156 11.57 -9.13 -13.00
CA SER A 156 12.72 -8.97 -12.10
C SER A 156 13.35 -7.57 -12.13
N LEU A 157 13.15 -6.82 -13.22
CA LEU A 157 13.62 -5.44 -13.39
C LEU A 157 12.53 -4.39 -13.13
N HIS A 158 11.30 -4.82 -12.79
CA HIS A 158 10.25 -3.94 -12.26
C HIS A 158 10.63 -3.57 -10.82
N ASN A 159 11.78 -2.92 -10.69
CA ASN A 159 12.36 -2.48 -9.46
C ASN A 159 11.96 -1.04 -9.23
N GLN A 160 11.72 -0.74 -7.96
CA GLN A 160 11.24 0.50 -7.35
C GLN A 160 12.24 1.66 -7.50
N GLN A 161 12.80 1.84 -8.71
CA GLN A 161 13.66 2.96 -9.06
C GLN A 161 12.80 4.13 -9.49
N TYR A 162 12.94 5.21 -8.76
CA TYR A 162 12.29 6.48 -9.00
C TYR A 162 13.37 7.53 -9.23
N THR A 163 13.04 8.55 -10.00
CA THR A 163 13.91 9.69 -10.21
C THR A 163 13.21 10.91 -9.66
N LEU A 164 13.82 11.54 -8.67
CA LEU A 164 13.44 12.88 -8.24
C LEU A 164 14.05 13.87 -9.23
N ASN A 165 13.21 14.70 -9.83
CA ASN A 165 13.62 15.71 -10.80
C ASN A 165 13.35 17.09 -10.23
N PHE A 166 14.29 18.00 -10.47
CA PHE A 166 14.17 19.41 -10.14
C PHE A 166 14.49 20.24 -11.38
N SER A 167 13.46 20.85 -11.96
CA SER A 167 13.56 21.60 -13.22
C SER A 167 13.37 23.09 -12.97
N LEU A 168 14.40 23.89 -13.25
CA LEU A 168 14.37 25.35 -13.14
C LEU A 168 14.60 26.00 -14.52
N GLU A 169 13.93 27.13 -14.74
CA GLU A 169 14.17 27.98 -15.90
C GLU A 169 15.39 28.87 -15.63
N GLU A 170 16.44 28.74 -16.46
CA GLU A 170 17.79 29.27 -16.21
C GLU A 170 17.86 30.80 -16.21
N GLN A 171 16.85 31.50 -16.77
CA GLN A 171 16.83 32.96 -16.87
C GLN A 171 16.44 33.68 -15.56
N ILE A 172 15.85 32.98 -14.58
CA ILE A 172 15.25 33.62 -13.39
C ILE A 172 16.07 33.35 -12.12
N THR A 173 16.76 32.21 -12.01
CA THR A 173 17.34 31.76 -10.73
C THR A 173 18.62 30.95 -10.90
N SER A 174 19.76 31.44 -10.39
CA SER A 174 21.02 30.69 -10.37
C SER A 174 21.22 30.04 -8.99
N ILE A 175 20.82 28.77 -8.85
CA ILE A 175 21.10 27.99 -7.64
C ILE A 175 22.43 27.23 -7.83
N PRO A 176 23.38 27.32 -6.89
CA PRO A 176 24.59 26.51 -6.92
C PRO A 176 24.29 25.00 -6.91
N GLU A 177 25.04 24.21 -7.68
CA GLU A 177 24.84 22.75 -7.79
C GLU A 177 24.93 22.05 -6.42
N LYS A 178 25.85 22.48 -5.55
CA LYS A 178 25.96 21.97 -4.19
C LYS A 178 24.68 22.16 -3.37
N GLN A 179 23.98 23.29 -3.57
CA GLN A 179 22.72 23.57 -2.89
C GLN A 179 21.57 22.74 -3.49
N ILE A 180 21.55 22.55 -4.81
CA ILE A 180 20.58 21.65 -5.47
C ILE A 180 20.72 20.22 -4.92
N ASN A 181 21.95 19.71 -4.86
CA ASN A 181 22.21 18.36 -4.37
C ASN A 181 21.74 18.19 -2.92
N LYS A 182 22.03 19.18 -2.07
CA LYS A 182 21.56 19.22 -0.69
C LYS A 182 20.03 19.24 -0.62
N VAL A 183 19.37 20.10 -1.39
CA VAL A 183 17.90 20.20 -1.41
C VAL A 183 17.25 18.89 -1.82
N MET A 184 17.73 18.25 -2.89
CA MET A 184 17.18 16.97 -3.37
C MET A 184 17.37 15.84 -2.35
N SER A 185 18.52 15.78 -1.68
CA SER A 185 18.76 14.84 -0.59
C SER A 185 17.87 15.13 0.63
N ASP A 186 17.71 16.41 0.99
CA ASP A 186 16.88 16.85 2.12
C ASP A 186 15.40 16.53 1.89
N ILE A 187 14.90 16.54 0.64
CA ILE A 187 13.53 16.10 0.31
C ILE A 187 13.32 14.65 0.71
N LEU A 188 14.19 13.74 0.27
CA LEU A 188 14.06 12.32 0.58
C LEU A 188 14.24 12.05 2.09
N ALA A 189 15.18 12.73 2.73
CA ALA A 189 15.40 12.62 4.18
C ALA A 189 14.20 13.13 4.99
N THR A 190 13.65 14.29 4.62
CA THR A 190 12.48 14.88 5.29
C THR A 190 11.25 14.01 5.11
N TRP A 191 11.02 13.48 3.90
CA TRP A 191 9.97 12.50 3.66
C TRP A 191 10.09 11.29 4.58
N ALA A 192 11.30 10.73 4.72
CA ALA A 192 11.49 9.54 5.54
C ALA A 192 11.14 9.76 7.01
N VAL A 193 11.49 10.94 7.55
CA VAL A 193 11.11 11.35 8.90
C VAL A 193 9.60 11.56 9.02
N GLU A 194 8.98 12.25 8.05
CA GLU A 194 7.53 12.53 8.08
C GLU A 194 6.70 11.24 7.94
N ALA A 195 7.15 10.28 7.14
CA ALA A 195 6.52 8.97 6.99
C ALA A 195 6.54 8.16 8.30
N ASP A 196 7.62 8.23 9.07
CA ASP A 196 7.65 7.61 10.41
C ASP A 196 6.76 8.37 11.40
N GLN A 197 6.87 9.70 11.46
CA GLN A 197 6.22 10.49 12.50
C GLN A 197 4.70 10.61 12.30
N ARG A 198 4.25 10.95 11.09
CA ARG A 198 2.82 11.19 10.81
C ARG A 198 2.09 9.94 10.41
N LYS A 199 2.74 9.11 9.59
CA LYS A 199 2.15 7.89 9.05
C LYS A 199 2.45 6.66 9.91
N GLY A 200 3.41 6.73 10.83
CA GLY A 200 3.81 5.55 11.60
C GLY A 200 4.25 4.43 10.68
N ALA A 201 4.92 4.75 9.55
CA ALA A 201 5.27 3.79 8.50
C ALA A 201 6.03 2.57 9.05
N PHE A 202 6.82 2.78 10.11
CA PHE A 202 7.59 1.75 10.79
C PHE A 202 6.96 1.23 12.07
N LYS A 203 5.68 1.52 12.32
CA LYS A 203 4.97 1.12 13.53
C LYS A 203 3.90 0.10 13.17
N TYR A 204 3.84 -0.99 13.92
CA TYR A 204 2.77 -1.98 13.72
C TYR A 204 1.40 -1.33 13.90
N ARG A 205 0.44 -1.70 13.06
CA ARG A 205 -0.94 -1.19 13.13
C ARG A 205 -1.74 -1.85 14.25
N ILE A 206 -1.24 -1.75 15.48
CA ILE A 206 -1.86 -2.25 16.70
C ILE A 206 -2.05 -1.07 17.65
N PRO A 207 -3.25 -0.88 18.21
CA PRO A 207 -3.46 0.15 19.22
C PRO A 207 -2.67 -0.21 20.46
N VAL A 208 -1.81 0.69 20.93
CA VAL A 208 -1.11 0.54 22.22
C VAL A 208 -1.67 1.57 23.18
N TYR A 209 -1.99 1.14 24.40
CA TYR A 209 -2.53 2.03 25.42
C TYR A 209 -1.43 2.93 26.00
N SER A 210 -1.79 4.19 26.27
CA SER A 210 -0.97 5.14 27.02
C SER A 210 -1.45 5.25 28.47
N ARG A 211 -0.71 5.98 29.29
CA ARG A 211 -1.07 6.29 30.69
C ARG A 211 -2.49 6.87 30.83
N ASN A 212 -3.00 7.53 29.79
CA ASN A 212 -4.35 8.12 29.75
C ASN A 212 -5.50 7.09 29.81
N ILE A 213 -5.22 5.78 29.71
CA ILE A 213 -6.24 4.75 29.92
C ILE A 213 -6.81 4.78 31.36
N ILE A 214 -6.03 5.30 32.32
CA ILE A 214 -6.43 5.55 33.70
C ILE A 214 -6.49 7.06 33.92
N GLN A 215 -7.66 7.56 34.32
CA GLN A 215 -7.87 8.97 34.65
C GLN A 215 -8.09 9.08 36.15
N LYS A 216 -7.12 9.67 36.87
CA LYS A 216 -7.15 9.82 38.33
C LYS A 216 -8.44 10.47 38.84
N GLY A 217 -8.83 11.59 38.23
CA GLY A 217 -10.03 12.33 38.63
C GLY A 217 -11.32 11.49 38.56
N MET A 218 -11.42 10.57 37.59
CA MET A 218 -12.56 9.66 37.48
C MET A 218 -12.56 8.62 38.62
N LEU A 219 -11.40 8.08 39.00
CA LEU A 219 -11.32 7.09 40.09
C LEU A 219 -11.61 7.70 41.47
N GLU A 220 -11.26 8.99 41.65
CA GLU A 220 -11.45 9.70 42.92
C GLU A 220 -12.91 10.14 43.13
N SER A 221 -13.65 10.43 42.07
CA SER A 221 -15.07 10.80 42.16
C SER A 221 -15.99 9.60 42.41
N GLU A 222 -15.62 8.43 41.90
CA GLU A 222 -16.44 7.22 41.96
C GLU A 222 -16.40 6.53 43.33
N ASP A 223 -17.38 5.66 43.58
CA ASP A 223 -17.38 4.79 44.76
C ASP A 223 -16.17 3.84 44.74
N TYR A 224 -15.63 3.50 45.92
CA TYR A 224 -14.45 2.63 46.03
C TYR A 224 -14.63 1.29 45.31
N ILE A 225 -15.82 0.69 45.39
CA ILE A 225 -16.08 -0.59 44.71
C ILE A 225 -16.15 -0.44 43.19
N VAL A 226 -16.64 0.71 42.72
CA VAL A 226 -16.71 1.07 41.31
C VAL A 226 -15.31 1.35 40.78
N SER A 227 -14.47 2.07 41.52
CA SER A 227 -13.07 2.33 41.18
C SER A 227 -12.26 1.03 41.07
N ILE A 228 -12.49 0.06 41.96
CA ILE A 228 -11.89 -1.29 41.84
C ILE A 228 -12.33 -1.96 40.55
N ASP A 229 -13.64 -1.94 40.24
CA ASP A 229 -14.13 -2.60 39.03
C ASP A 229 -13.60 -1.95 37.75
N ILE A 230 -13.50 -0.62 37.73
CA ILE A 230 -12.87 0.14 36.65
C ILE A 230 -11.42 -0.31 36.48
N LEU A 231 -10.62 -0.31 37.55
CA LEU A 231 -9.21 -0.73 37.50
C LEU A 231 -9.07 -2.17 37.02
N ARG A 232 -9.91 -3.09 37.53
CA ARG A 232 -9.95 -4.48 37.07
C ARG A 232 -10.22 -4.57 35.57
N ALA A 233 -11.21 -3.82 35.08
CA ALA A 233 -11.55 -3.79 33.67
C ALA A 233 -10.41 -3.19 32.82
N LYS A 234 -9.71 -2.16 33.31
CA LYS A 234 -8.54 -1.59 32.62
C LYS A 234 -7.36 -2.56 32.58
N ILE A 235 -7.01 -3.22 33.69
CA ILE A 235 -5.94 -4.23 33.74
C ILE A 235 -6.24 -5.35 32.74
N LYS A 236 -7.48 -5.88 32.70
CA LYS A 236 -7.88 -6.91 31.73
C LYS A 236 -7.76 -6.45 30.28
N LYS A 237 -8.08 -5.20 29.98
CA LYS A 237 -7.88 -4.62 28.64
C LYS A 237 -6.40 -4.54 28.27
N ILE A 238 -5.54 -4.16 29.21
CA ILE A 238 -4.09 -4.10 29.00
C ILE A 238 -3.53 -5.51 28.77
N LEU A 239 -3.92 -6.51 29.58
CA LEU A 239 -3.52 -7.92 29.39
C LEU A 239 -3.88 -8.45 27.99
N LYS A 240 -5.11 -8.18 27.51
CA LYS A 240 -5.52 -8.54 26.16
C LYS A 240 -4.70 -7.83 25.06
N ASN A 241 -4.30 -6.58 25.32
CA ASN A 241 -3.43 -5.84 24.40
C ASN A 241 -2.02 -6.43 24.35
N ILE A 242 -1.46 -6.83 25.50
CA ILE A 242 -0.19 -7.55 25.58
C ILE A 242 -0.25 -8.84 24.75
N GLU A 243 -1.34 -9.61 24.84
CA GLU A 243 -1.53 -10.81 24.01
C GLU A 243 -1.49 -10.49 22.51
N THR A 244 -2.10 -9.38 22.10
CA THR A 244 -2.06 -8.92 20.70
C THR A 244 -0.64 -8.57 20.26
N ILE A 245 0.14 -7.90 21.11
CA ILE A 245 1.55 -7.56 20.85
C ILE A 245 2.41 -8.83 20.86
N ASN A 246 2.11 -9.81 21.71
CA ASN A 246 2.86 -11.06 21.83
C ASN A 246 2.74 -11.97 20.59
N ASN A 247 1.74 -11.73 19.74
CA ASN A 247 1.58 -12.41 18.45
C ASN A 247 2.45 -11.82 17.34
N LEU A 248 3.13 -10.70 17.58
CA LEU A 248 4.07 -10.12 16.63
C LEU A 248 5.37 -10.93 16.57
N PRO A 249 6.01 -11.02 15.38
CA PRO A 249 7.26 -11.75 15.22
C PRO A 249 8.33 -11.15 16.12
N GLY A 250 9.09 -11.97 16.87
CA GLY A 250 10.14 -11.48 17.77
C GLY A 250 9.67 -10.86 19.10
N ALA A 251 8.36 -10.71 19.34
CA ALA A 251 7.84 -10.09 20.56
C ALA A 251 8.24 -10.85 21.84
N ARG A 252 8.27 -12.19 21.77
CA ARG A 252 8.61 -13.07 22.91
C ARG A 252 10.07 -12.99 23.35
N VAL A 253 10.97 -12.59 22.45
CA VAL A 253 12.42 -12.53 22.72
C VAL A 253 12.89 -11.11 23.02
N THR A 254 12.08 -10.11 22.66
CA THR A 254 12.39 -8.69 22.88
C THR A 254 12.36 -8.37 24.37
N ARG A 255 13.41 -7.70 24.83
CA ARG A 255 13.59 -7.28 26.22
C ARG A 255 14.04 -5.83 26.25
N VAL A 256 13.46 -5.03 27.14
CA VAL A 256 13.74 -3.59 27.22
C VAL A 256 14.12 -3.13 28.62
N GLY A 257 14.70 -1.93 28.69
CA GLY A 257 15.16 -1.32 29.93
C GLY A 257 16.43 -1.95 30.51
N LYS A 258 16.92 -1.36 31.60
CA LYS A 258 18.11 -1.86 32.31
C LYS A 258 17.92 -3.27 32.86
N GLU A 259 16.69 -3.60 33.24
CA GLU A 259 16.30 -4.88 33.84
C GLU A 259 16.00 -5.96 32.81
N ARG A 260 16.06 -5.66 31.50
CA ARG A 260 15.79 -6.59 30.39
C ARG A 260 14.43 -7.30 30.52
N ILE A 261 13.38 -6.52 30.72
CA ILE A 261 12.03 -7.04 30.97
C ILE A 261 11.34 -7.44 29.68
N SER A 262 10.62 -8.56 29.72
CA SER A 262 9.82 -9.14 28.63
C SER A 262 8.31 -8.89 28.80
N LEU A 263 7.54 -9.04 27.72
CA LEU A 263 6.07 -8.94 27.76
C LEU A 263 5.43 -9.96 28.70
N VAL A 264 6.02 -11.15 28.84
CA VAL A 264 5.53 -12.22 29.72
C VAL A 264 5.65 -11.79 31.18
N GLU A 265 6.77 -11.20 31.58
CA GLU A 265 6.98 -10.68 32.94
C GLU A 265 6.03 -9.52 33.24
N ILE A 266 5.79 -8.61 32.27
CA ILE A 266 4.81 -7.53 32.43
C ILE A 266 3.40 -8.10 32.61
N SER A 267 3.03 -9.10 31.81
CA SER A 267 1.75 -9.79 31.95
C SER A 267 1.59 -10.43 33.32
N SER A 268 2.64 -11.10 33.82
CA SER A 268 2.64 -11.71 35.16
C SER A 268 2.47 -10.65 36.25
N ASN A 269 3.25 -9.56 36.19
CA ASN A 269 3.19 -8.49 37.19
C ASN A 269 1.81 -7.81 37.25
N LEU A 270 1.16 -7.61 36.09
CA LEU A 270 -0.20 -7.07 36.02
C LEU A 270 -1.23 -8.06 36.58
N GLN A 271 -1.04 -9.36 36.35
CA GLN A 271 -1.90 -10.40 36.89
C GLN A 271 -1.73 -10.53 38.41
N ASP A 272 -0.50 -10.42 38.92
CA ASP A 272 -0.20 -10.37 40.35
C ASP A 272 -0.79 -9.11 41.00
N THR A 273 -0.72 -7.97 40.32
CA THR A 273 -1.37 -6.72 40.75
C THR A 273 -2.89 -6.91 40.85
N LEU A 274 -3.49 -7.59 39.88
CA LEU A 274 -4.92 -7.90 39.90
C LEU A 274 -5.27 -8.81 41.08
N GLN A 275 -4.57 -9.94 41.24
CA GLN A 275 -4.92 -11.00 42.17
C GLN A 275 -4.53 -10.69 43.63
N PHE A 276 -3.37 -10.06 43.85
CA PHE A 276 -2.80 -9.87 45.19
C PHE A 276 -2.92 -8.44 45.72
N LYS A 277 -3.15 -7.45 44.86
CA LYS A 277 -3.36 -6.05 45.31
C LYS A 277 -4.80 -5.61 45.13
N LEU A 278 -5.39 -5.79 43.95
CA LEU A 278 -6.72 -5.25 43.65
C LEU A 278 -7.88 -6.10 44.21
N GLU A 279 -7.87 -7.42 43.99
CA GLU A 279 -8.93 -8.31 44.45
C GLU A 279 -9.12 -8.32 45.99
N PRO A 280 -8.05 -8.29 46.82
CA PRO A 280 -8.20 -8.22 48.28
C PRO A 280 -8.92 -6.94 48.77
N LEU A 281 -8.83 -5.83 48.02
CA LEU A 281 -9.54 -4.59 48.36
C LEU A 281 -11.06 -4.77 48.30
N VAL A 282 -11.56 -5.68 47.46
CA VAL A 282 -12.99 -6.05 47.44
C VAL A 282 -13.38 -6.69 48.77
N GLY A 283 -12.55 -7.61 49.26
CA GLY A 283 -12.75 -8.26 50.57
C GLY A 283 -12.73 -7.24 51.72
N LEU A 284 -11.78 -6.30 51.68
CA LEU A 284 -11.69 -5.23 52.68
C LEU A 284 -12.96 -4.37 52.67
N ILE A 285 -13.37 -3.85 51.52
CA ILE A 285 -14.60 -3.05 51.38
C ILE A 285 -15.84 -3.84 51.84
N ARG A 286 -15.92 -5.13 51.50
CA ARG A 286 -17.01 -6.01 51.94
C ARG A 286 -17.04 -6.17 53.46
N SER A 287 -15.88 -6.29 54.11
CA SER A 287 -15.79 -6.46 55.56
C SER A 287 -16.06 -5.16 56.34
N THR A 288 -15.74 -4.01 55.77
CA THR A 288 -15.85 -2.71 56.46
C THR A 288 -17.08 -1.90 56.08
N GLY A 289 -17.83 -2.31 55.06
CA GLY A 289 -19.01 -1.58 54.58
C GLY A 289 -18.69 -0.21 54.01
N LEU A 290 -17.49 -0.02 53.49
CA LEU A 290 -17.02 1.30 53.06
C LEU A 290 -17.59 1.66 51.69
N SER A 291 -18.47 2.65 51.65
CA SER A 291 -19.04 3.19 50.41
C SER A 291 -19.21 4.70 50.53
N LYS A 292 -18.93 5.42 49.44
CA LYS A 292 -19.24 6.85 49.29
C LYS A 292 -20.72 7.05 49.00
N ASN A 293 -21.28 6.24 48.10
CA ASN A 293 -22.70 6.25 47.76
C ASN A 293 -23.16 4.82 47.38
N PRO A 294 -23.78 4.08 48.32
CA PRO A 294 -24.10 2.67 48.11
C PRO A 294 -25.19 2.47 47.06
N ASP A 295 -26.16 3.38 46.95
CA ASP A 295 -27.27 3.25 46.00
C ASP A 295 -26.78 3.39 44.55
N LEU A 296 -25.91 4.39 44.29
CA LEU A 296 -25.29 4.57 42.97
C LEU A 296 -24.35 3.40 42.63
N ALA A 297 -23.60 2.89 43.60
CA ALA A 297 -22.75 1.73 43.39
C ALA A 297 -23.56 0.48 43.02
N VAL A 298 -24.67 0.21 43.72
CA VAL A 298 -25.57 -0.90 43.38
C VAL A 298 -26.15 -0.74 41.98
N LEU A 299 -26.64 0.45 41.62
CA LEU A 299 -27.17 0.73 40.29
C LEU A 299 -26.14 0.50 39.18
N TYR A 300 -24.89 0.91 39.40
CA TYR A 300 -23.78 0.64 38.48
C TYR A 300 -23.58 -0.87 38.26
N LEU A 301 -23.54 -1.64 39.34
CA LEU A 301 -23.31 -3.08 39.30
C LEU A 301 -24.47 -3.83 38.66
N GLU A 302 -25.71 -3.40 38.93
CA GLU A 302 -26.90 -3.93 38.28
C GLU A 302 -26.87 -3.67 36.76
N ASN A 303 -26.44 -2.48 36.34
CA ASN A 303 -26.26 -2.18 34.92
C ASN A 303 -25.20 -3.09 34.27
N GLN A 304 -24.06 -3.33 34.94
CA GLN A 304 -23.05 -4.26 34.45
C GLN A 304 -23.56 -5.70 34.39
N LEU A 305 -24.29 -6.13 35.41
CA LEU A 305 -24.92 -7.45 35.43
C LEU A 305 -25.94 -7.60 34.29
N PHE A 306 -26.73 -6.57 34.01
CA PHE A 306 -27.66 -6.56 32.89
C PHE A 306 -26.94 -6.72 31.56
N LYS A 307 -25.85 -5.97 31.32
CA LYS A 307 -25.01 -6.11 30.12
C LYS A 307 -24.44 -7.52 29.97
N LEU A 308 -23.87 -8.08 31.03
CA LEU A 308 -23.34 -9.44 31.01
C LEU A 308 -24.43 -10.49 30.72
N ASN A 309 -25.64 -10.31 31.22
CA ASN A 309 -26.76 -11.20 30.89
C ASN A 309 -27.15 -11.12 29.41
N LEU A 310 -27.09 -9.93 28.81
CA LEU A 310 -27.33 -9.74 27.38
C LEU A 310 -26.24 -10.43 26.55
N ASP A 311 -24.97 -10.20 26.88
CA ASP A 311 -23.82 -10.82 26.20
C ASP A 311 -23.86 -12.35 26.34
N ARG A 312 -24.24 -12.86 27.52
CA ARG A 312 -24.44 -14.28 27.78
C ARG A 312 -25.52 -14.86 26.87
N LYS A 313 -26.65 -14.15 26.75
CA LYS A 313 -27.76 -14.58 25.89
C LYS A 313 -27.31 -14.64 24.43
N GLU A 314 -26.66 -13.59 23.95
CA GLU A 314 -26.12 -13.54 22.58
C GLU A 314 -25.15 -14.69 22.31
N THR A 315 -24.15 -14.89 23.17
CA THR A 315 -23.12 -15.93 23.01
C THR A 315 -23.74 -17.33 23.05
N ASN A 316 -24.71 -17.56 23.95
CA ASN A 316 -25.45 -18.83 23.99
C ASN A 316 -26.23 -19.10 22.71
N GLU A 317 -26.88 -18.08 22.13
CA GLU A 317 -27.56 -18.23 20.85
C GLU A 317 -26.57 -18.53 19.72
N ARG A 318 -25.37 -17.94 19.71
CA ARG A 318 -24.31 -18.29 18.75
C ARG A 318 -23.88 -19.75 18.86
N VAL A 319 -23.65 -20.24 20.08
CA VAL A 319 -23.33 -21.67 20.33
C VAL A 319 -24.44 -22.57 19.80
N LYS A 320 -25.71 -22.23 20.05
CA LYS A 320 -26.86 -22.99 19.53
C LYS A 320 -26.91 -23.00 18.02
N ILE A 321 -26.73 -21.84 17.37
CA ILE A 321 -26.73 -21.72 15.90
C ILE A 321 -25.62 -22.58 15.31
N LEU A 322 -24.39 -22.49 15.83
CA LEU A 322 -23.26 -23.30 15.36
C LEU A 322 -23.53 -24.80 15.55
N SER A 323 -24.01 -25.20 16.73
CA SER A 323 -24.34 -26.59 17.04
C SER A 323 -25.44 -27.13 16.12
N ASN A 324 -26.48 -26.34 15.89
CA ASN A 324 -27.58 -26.70 14.98
C ASN A 324 -27.10 -26.78 13.53
N SER A 325 -26.23 -25.87 13.09
CA SER A 325 -25.66 -25.90 11.74
C SER A 325 -24.82 -27.17 11.50
N LEU A 326 -24.00 -27.56 12.49
CA LEU A 326 -23.23 -28.79 12.44
C LEU A 326 -24.15 -30.01 12.41
N LYS A 327 -25.19 -30.04 13.25
CA LYS A 327 -26.18 -31.13 13.28
C LYS A 327 -26.92 -31.26 11.95
N SER A 328 -27.45 -30.17 11.40
CA SER A 328 -28.14 -30.18 10.10
C SER A 328 -27.21 -30.56 8.95
N TYR A 329 -25.95 -30.17 9.00
CA TYR A 329 -24.94 -30.61 8.03
C TYR A 329 -24.69 -32.13 8.11
N MET A 330 -24.57 -32.67 9.33
CA MET A 330 -24.43 -34.12 9.56
C MET A 330 -25.63 -34.91 9.05
N GLU A 331 -26.84 -34.44 9.33
CA GLU A 331 -28.10 -35.06 8.90
C GLU A 331 -28.24 -35.07 7.38
N LYS A 332 -27.95 -33.95 6.69
CA LYS A 332 -27.97 -33.88 5.22
C LYS A 332 -27.00 -34.88 4.58
N LYS A 333 -25.82 -35.10 5.19
CA LYS A 333 -24.85 -36.08 4.70
C LYS A 333 -25.30 -37.52 4.94
N MET A 334 -25.93 -37.80 6.08
CA MET A 334 -26.51 -39.13 6.35
C MET A 334 -27.62 -39.48 5.33
N VAL A 335 -28.46 -38.51 4.96
CA VAL A 335 -29.50 -38.71 3.94
C VAL A 335 -28.90 -38.89 2.54
N ALA A 336 -27.85 -38.13 2.19
CA ALA A 336 -27.15 -38.30 0.91
C ALA A 336 -26.39 -39.65 0.80
N GLY A 337 -25.82 -40.13 1.91
CA GLY A 337 -25.19 -41.46 1.98
C GLY A 337 -26.18 -42.62 1.94
N ALA A 338 -27.41 -42.43 2.42
CA ALA A 338 -28.46 -43.46 2.42
C ALA A 338 -29.11 -43.69 1.03
N MET A 339 -28.99 -42.75 0.09
CA MET A 339 -29.55 -42.87 -1.27
C MET A 339 -28.70 -43.72 -2.24
N THR A 340 -27.53 -44.23 -1.82
CA THR A 340 -26.63 -45.03 -2.68
C THR A 340 -26.57 -46.51 -2.34
N MET A 341 -27.51 -47.03 -1.54
CA MET A 341 -27.65 -48.47 -1.31
C MET A 341 -28.60 -49.08 -2.34
N PRO A 342 -28.16 -49.96 -3.27
CA PRO A 342 -29.06 -50.72 -4.10
C PRO A 342 -29.85 -51.68 -3.22
N ASN A 343 -31.16 -51.55 -3.28
CA ASN A 343 -32.13 -52.48 -2.71
C ASN A 343 -31.94 -53.87 -3.36
N LEU A 344 -31.17 -54.77 -2.74
CA LEU A 344 -31.20 -56.19 -3.09
C LEU A 344 -32.46 -56.81 -2.48
N GLY A 345 -33.52 -56.86 -3.29
CA GLY A 345 -34.75 -57.57 -2.96
C GLY A 345 -35.44 -58.08 -4.22
N ALA A 346 -35.72 -59.39 -4.20
CA ALA A 346 -36.67 -60.14 -5.02
C ALA A 346 -36.26 -60.56 -6.45
N ALA A 347 -35.76 -61.79 -6.54
CA ALA A 347 -35.89 -62.64 -7.72
C ALA A 347 -37.37 -63.00 -7.94
N GLY A 348 -37.83 -62.87 -9.19
CA GLY A 348 -39.21 -63.13 -9.58
C GLY A 348 -39.41 -63.08 -11.09
N ASN A 349 -38.85 -64.10 -11.75
CA ASN A 349 -39.25 -64.78 -12.99
C ASN A 349 -39.97 -64.05 -14.16
N SER A 350 -39.55 -64.47 -15.36
CA SER A 350 -40.13 -64.32 -16.72
C SER A 350 -39.53 -63.20 -17.57
N SER A 351 -39.27 -63.35 -18.87
CA SER A 351 -39.00 -64.48 -19.77
C SER A 351 -38.74 -63.85 -21.14
N ASN A 352 -37.79 -64.41 -21.92
CA ASN A 352 -37.60 -64.20 -23.37
C ASN A 352 -37.27 -62.76 -23.83
N SER A 353 -36.40 -62.49 -24.80
CA SER A 353 -35.84 -63.33 -25.87
C SER A 353 -34.65 -62.61 -26.51
N LYS A 354 -33.66 -63.41 -26.96
CA LYS A 354 -32.87 -63.36 -28.22
C LYS A 354 -32.58 -61.95 -28.80
N THR A 355 -31.38 -61.59 -29.21
CA THR A 355 -30.55 -62.27 -30.23
C THR A 355 -29.19 -61.58 -30.28
N GLY A 356 -28.14 -62.31 -30.64
CA GLY A 356 -26.74 -61.91 -30.47
C GLY A 356 -26.15 -60.97 -31.53
N GLY A 357 -24.90 -60.58 -31.25
CA GLY A 357 -23.98 -59.88 -32.13
C GLY A 357 -22.61 -59.76 -31.46
N MET A 358 -21.65 -60.54 -31.95
CA MET A 358 -20.30 -60.72 -31.43
C MET A 358 -19.36 -59.57 -31.83
N ASN A 359 -18.55 -59.05 -30.90
CA ASN A 359 -17.33 -58.29 -31.18
C ASN A 359 -16.21 -58.68 -30.21
N ILE A 360 -15.05 -59.00 -30.78
CA ILE A 360 -13.77 -59.37 -30.16
C ILE A 360 -13.01 -58.09 -29.76
N PRO A 361 -12.11 -58.12 -28.74
CA PRO A 361 -11.91 -57.03 -27.79
C PRO A 361 -10.77 -56.09 -28.17
N THR A 362 -10.91 -54.81 -27.82
CA THR A 362 -9.79 -53.86 -27.69
C THR A 362 -9.63 -53.52 -26.22
N TYR A 363 -8.59 -54.05 -25.58
CA TYR A 363 -8.20 -53.69 -24.22
C TYR A 363 -7.57 -52.29 -24.22
N ILE A 364 -8.31 -51.30 -23.77
CA ILE A 364 -7.79 -50.04 -23.22
C ILE A 364 -7.96 -50.14 -21.70
N PRO A 365 -6.94 -49.89 -20.87
CA PRO A 365 -7.10 -49.94 -19.42
C PRO A 365 -8.16 -48.89 -18.98
N GLN A 366 -9.31 -49.38 -18.53
CA GLN A 366 -10.37 -48.57 -17.93
C GLN A 366 -9.83 -48.03 -16.59
N PHE A 367 -9.39 -46.78 -16.58
CA PHE A 367 -9.47 -45.98 -15.35
C PHE A 367 -10.96 -45.82 -15.06
N GLY A 368 -11.51 -46.74 -14.28
CA GLY A 368 -12.94 -46.79 -13.98
C GLY A 368 -13.40 -45.56 -13.21
N ASP A 369 -14.64 -45.15 -13.44
CA ASP A 369 -15.36 -44.07 -12.75
C ASP A 369 -15.21 -44.16 -11.21
N SER A 370 -14.97 -45.35 -10.66
CA SER A 370 -14.71 -45.59 -9.24
C SER A 370 -13.43 -44.95 -8.68
N PHE A 371 -12.40 -44.69 -9.50
CA PHE A 371 -11.20 -43.97 -9.06
C PHE A 371 -11.44 -42.46 -9.04
N LEU A 372 -12.17 -41.93 -10.01
CA LEU A 372 -12.55 -40.52 -10.06
C LEU A 372 -13.56 -40.20 -8.95
N ASP A 373 -14.52 -41.08 -8.69
CA ASP A 373 -15.43 -40.97 -7.56
C ASP A 373 -14.69 -41.03 -6.24
N ARG A 374 -13.70 -41.92 -6.07
CA ARG A 374 -12.89 -41.97 -4.84
C ARG A 374 -11.94 -40.78 -4.69
N LEU A 375 -11.47 -40.18 -5.78
CA LEU A 375 -10.67 -38.96 -5.77
C LEU A 375 -11.53 -37.74 -5.40
N VAL A 376 -12.75 -37.65 -5.92
CA VAL A 376 -13.75 -36.64 -5.55
C VAL A 376 -14.23 -36.85 -4.11
N GLU A 377 -14.40 -38.09 -3.68
CA GLU A 377 -14.77 -38.44 -2.31
C GLU A 377 -13.64 -38.12 -1.32
N MET A 378 -12.38 -38.45 -1.62
CA MET A 378 -11.23 -38.06 -0.78
C MET A 378 -11.06 -36.54 -0.68
N THR A 379 -11.24 -35.81 -1.80
CA THR A 379 -11.13 -34.34 -1.81
C THR A 379 -12.29 -33.67 -1.07
N THR A 380 -13.50 -34.22 -1.13
CA THR A 380 -14.67 -33.73 -0.36
C THR A 380 -14.62 -34.14 1.11
N GLN A 381 -14.12 -35.33 1.45
CA GLN A 381 -13.87 -35.78 2.82
C GLN A 381 -12.84 -34.89 3.54
N GLY A 382 -11.76 -34.48 2.86
CA GLY A 382 -10.77 -33.57 3.42
C GLY A 382 -11.35 -32.19 3.79
N ASN A 383 -12.27 -31.66 2.97
CA ASN A 383 -12.95 -30.40 3.25
C ASN A 383 -14.06 -30.54 4.31
N ASP A 384 -14.73 -31.68 4.38
CA ASP A 384 -15.73 -32.02 5.42
C ASP A 384 -15.08 -32.12 6.81
N ILE A 385 -13.98 -32.87 6.93
CA ILE A 385 -13.23 -32.99 8.19
C ILE A 385 -12.79 -31.61 8.67
N LYS A 386 -12.26 -30.78 7.77
CA LYS A 386 -11.89 -29.38 8.09
C LYS A 386 -13.08 -28.54 8.52
N TYR A 387 -14.23 -28.64 7.86
CA TYR A 387 -15.44 -27.90 8.24
C TYR A 387 -15.95 -28.31 9.63
N ARG A 388 -15.93 -29.61 9.94
CA ARG A 388 -16.32 -30.13 11.26
C ARG A 388 -15.36 -29.67 12.33
N GLN A 389 -14.05 -29.78 12.09
CA GLN A 389 -13.03 -29.30 13.00
C GLN A 389 -13.21 -27.80 13.26
N ASP A 390 -13.27 -26.97 12.22
CA ASP A 390 -13.48 -25.52 12.35
C ASP A 390 -14.77 -25.18 13.11
N THR A 391 -15.89 -25.86 12.78
CA THR A 391 -17.16 -25.59 13.44
C THR A 391 -17.14 -26.04 14.90
N THR A 392 -16.55 -27.20 15.20
CA THR A 392 -16.37 -27.69 16.58
C THR A 392 -15.44 -26.78 17.36
N ASP A 393 -14.32 -26.35 16.79
CA ASP A 393 -13.37 -25.42 17.41
C ASP A 393 -14.05 -24.10 17.74
N ARG A 394 -14.89 -23.57 16.83
CA ARG A 394 -15.70 -22.38 17.07
C ARG A 394 -16.77 -22.59 18.14
N ILE A 395 -17.40 -23.76 18.21
CA ILE A 395 -18.35 -24.11 19.29
C ILE A 395 -17.62 -24.13 20.64
N VAL A 396 -16.44 -24.74 20.70
CA VAL A 396 -15.61 -24.77 21.92
C VAL A 396 -15.19 -23.36 22.31
N GLU A 397 -14.72 -22.54 21.36
CA GLU A 397 -14.32 -21.16 21.60
C GLU A 397 -15.48 -20.31 22.16
N GLU A 398 -16.65 -20.36 21.53
CA GLU A 398 -17.84 -19.65 22.01
C GLU A 398 -18.33 -20.21 23.36
N GLY A 399 -18.24 -21.53 23.59
CA GLY A 399 -18.54 -22.16 24.88
C GLY A 399 -17.63 -21.70 26.01
N MET A 400 -16.33 -21.55 25.74
CA MET A 400 -15.37 -20.99 26.70
C MET A 400 -15.70 -19.51 27.03
N LYS A 401 -16.19 -18.73 26.06
CA LYS A 401 -16.69 -17.36 26.32
C LYS A 401 -17.91 -17.37 27.24
N VAL A 402 -18.86 -18.29 27.05
CA VAL A 402 -20.01 -18.46 27.96
C VAL A 402 -19.55 -18.75 29.39
N ALA A 403 -18.63 -19.68 29.57
CA ALA A 403 -18.10 -20.01 30.90
C ALA A 403 -17.43 -18.79 31.57
N ALA A 404 -16.67 -17.99 30.80
CA ALA A 404 -16.05 -16.77 31.29
C ALA A 404 -17.10 -15.70 31.70
N ILE A 405 -18.18 -15.53 30.91
CA ILE A 405 -19.27 -14.61 31.23
C ILE A 405 -20.05 -15.09 32.47
N GLU A 406 -20.28 -16.39 32.62
CA GLU A 406 -20.98 -16.94 33.80
C GLU A 406 -20.17 -16.71 35.08
N LYS A 407 -18.84 -16.91 35.04
CA LYS A 407 -17.95 -16.55 36.17
C LYS A 407 -18.08 -15.07 36.55
N GLN A 408 -18.15 -14.18 35.56
CA GLN A 408 -18.32 -12.74 35.82
C GLN A 408 -19.72 -12.43 36.37
N THR A 409 -20.76 -13.06 35.84
CA THR A 409 -22.15 -12.91 36.30
C THR A 409 -22.27 -13.28 37.78
N SER A 410 -21.71 -14.42 38.17
CA SER A 410 -21.65 -14.86 39.58
C SER A 410 -20.88 -13.88 40.46
N TYR A 411 -19.75 -13.35 39.96
CA TYR A 411 -19.00 -12.31 40.66
C TYR A 411 -19.85 -11.06 40.94
N TYR A 412 -20.51 -10.48 39.93
CA TYR A 412 -21.32 -9.27 40.11
C TYR A 412 -22.55 -9.52 40.99
N LYS A 413 -23.21 -10.68 40.88
CA LYS A 413 -24.30 -11.08 41.78
C LYS A 413 -23.84 -11.10 43.24
N SER A 414 -22.72 -11.75 43.54
CA SER A 414 -22.16 -11.81 44.90
C SER A 414 -21.85 -10.41 45.46
N LEU A 415 -21.43 -9.50 44.58
CA LEU A 415 -21.01 -8.15 44.96
C LEU A 415 -22.23 -7.26 45.21
N ILE A 416 -23.29 -7.36 44.41
CA ILE A 416 -24.59 -6.70 44.66
C ILE A 416 -25.19 -7.18 45.99
N GLU A 417 -25.20 -8.49 46.24
CA GLU A 417 -25.73 -9.07 47.48
C GLU A 417 -24.95 -8.58 48.71
N SER A 418 -23.62 -8.54 48.60
CA SER A 418 -22.76 -7.96 49.63
C SER A 418 -23.07 -6.48 49.86
N MET A 419 -23.23 -5.68 48.81
CA MET A 419 -23.54 -4.25 48.94
C MET A 419 -24.92 -3.98 49.55
N ARG A 420 -25.94 -4.76 49.19
CA ARG A 420 -27.30 -4.63 49.74
C ARG A 420 -27.36 -5.03 51.23
N SER A 421 -26.56 -6.00 51.65
CA SER A 421 -26.45 -6.38 53.07
C SER A 421 -25.66 -5.35 53.89
N LEU A 422 -24.65 -4.72 53.29
CA LEU A 422 -23.88 -3.62 53.88
C LEU A 422 -24.70 -2.35 54.11
N ALA A 423 -25.57 -1.99 53.17
CA ALA A 423 -26.49 -0.85 53.33
C ALA A 423 -27.39 -0.99 54.58
N LYS A 424 -27.63 -2.22 55.05
CA LYS A 424 -28.42 -2.52 56.25
C LYS A 424 -27.60 -2.53 57.54
N ASN A 425 -26.30 -2.80 57.49
CA ASN A 425 -25.43 -2.97 58.65
C ASN A 425 -24.27 -1.95 58.65
N LYS A 426 -24.50 -0.74 59.16
CA LYS A 426 -23.43 0.27 59.34
C LYS A 426 -22.53 -0.12 60.53
N THR A 427 -21.40 -0.75 60.26
CA THR A 427 -20.39 -1.03 61.31
C THR A 427 -19.44 0.17 61.45
N ALA A 428 -19.51 0.86 62.60
CA ALA A 428 -18.77 2.09 62.90
C ALA A 428 -17.37 1.81 63.49
N GLY A 429 -16.56 0.99 62.83
CA GLY A 429 -15.20 0.65 63.28
C GLY A 429 -14.11 1.30 62.43
N ASN A 430 -13.18 2.04 63.04
CA ASN A 430 -11.91 2.60 62.52
C ASN A 430 -11.80 2.86 61.00
N LEU A 431 -12.83 3.46 60.40
CA LEU A 431 -12.96 3.66 58.95
C LEU A 431 -11.84 4.55 58.36
N GLY A 432 -11.29 5.48 59.14
CA GLY A 432 -10.24 6.39 58.70
C GLY A 432 -8.96 5.66 58.24
N LYS A 433 -8.47 4.70 59.04
CA LYS A 433 -7.27 3.91 58.70
C LYS A 433 -7.49 3.02 57.49
N VAL A 434 -8.71 2.48 57.33
CA VAL A 434 -9.09 1.65 56.19
C VAL A 434 -9.14 2.48 54.90
N ILE A 435 -9.70 3.69 54.95
CA ILE A 435 -9.73 4.63 53.82
C ILE A 435 -8.30 4.99 53.39
N GLU A 436 -7.40 5.25 54.33
CA GLU A 436 -6.00 5.55 54.04
C GLU A 436 -5.28 4.35 53.39
N LEU A 437 -5.51 3.14 53.90
CA LEU A 437 -4.99 1.90 53.30
C LEU A 437 -5.51 1.69 51.87
N ILE A 438 -6.79 1.96 51.62
CA ILE A 438 -7.38 1.85 50.28
C ILE A 438 -6.79 2.90 49.33
N LYS A 439 -6.66 4.16 49.77
CA LYS A 439 -6.05 5.23 48.96
C LYS A 439 -4.59 4.91 48.60
N SER A 440 -3.79 4.47 49.58
CA SER A 440 -2.40 4.07 49.32
C SER A 440 -2.29 2.86 48.39
N SER A 441 -3.19 1.88 48.55
CA SER A 441 -3.26 0.71 47.65
C SER A 441 -3.64 1.09 46.22
N PHE A 442 -4.60 2.01 46.03
CA PHE A 442 -4.93 2.52 44.70
C PHE A 442 -3.77 3.27 44.06
N ALA A 443 -3.06 4.12 44.81
CA ALA A 443 -1.89 4.83 44.30
C ALA A 443 -0.78 3.85 43.88
N GLY A 444 -0.56 2.77 44.65
CA GLY A 444 0.38 1.71 44.32
C GLY A 444 -0.01 0.96 43.04
N ILE A 445 -1.28 0.52 42.95
CA ILE A 445 -1.81 -0.18 41.77
C ILE A 445 -1.72 0.71 40.51
N GLU A 446 -2.05 1.99 40.64
CA GLU A 446 -1.92 2.92 39.52
C GLU A 446 -0.47 3.05 39.04
N THR A 447 0.46 3.16 39.98
CA THR A 447 1.90 3.23 39.68
C THR A 447 2.38 1.98 38.96
N ASP A 448 1.97 0.80 39.43
CA ASP A 448 2.31 -0.49 38.78
C ASP A 448 1.76 -0.57 37.35
N ILE A 449 0.53 -0.09 37.13
CA ILE A 449 -0.08 -0.07 35.80
C ILE A 449 0.65 0.93 34.89
N GLN A 450 0.96 2.13 35.37
CA GLN A 450 1.69 3.14 34.60
C GLN A 450 3.08 2.63 34.18
N LEU A 451 3.82 2.05 35.12
CA LEU A 451 5.13 1.44 34.85
C LEU A 451 5.02 0.32 33.82
N SER A 452 4.00 -0.54 33.94
CA SER A 452 3.74 -1.61 32.98
C SER A 452 3.43 -1.05 31.58
N LEU A 453 2.62 0.01 31.49
CA LEU A 453 2.30 0.68 30.22
C LEU A 453 3.53 1.30 29.56
N ASP A 454 4.41 1.92 30.32
CA ASP A 454 5.65 2.48 29.78
C ASP A 454 6.53 1.39 29.18
N ARG A 455 6.73 0.29 29.93
CA ARG A 455 7.50 -0.86 29.48
C ARG A 455 6.89 -1.51 28.23
N ILE A 456 5.56 -1.62 28.15
CA ILE A 456 4.88 -2.13 26.94
C ILE A 456 5.15 -1.21 25.74
N ASN A 457 5.09 0.11 25.93
CA ASN A 457 5.35 1.08 24.87
C ASN A 457 6.81 1.01 24.40
N GLU A 458 7.76 0.86 25.32
CA GLU A 458 9.18 0.64 24.99
C GLU A 458 9.38 -0.64 24.17
N ILE A 459 8.81 -1.77 24.59
CA ILE A 459 8.89 -3.04 23.84
C ILE A 459 8.29 -2.87 22.45
N TYR A 460 7.12 -2.24 22.35
CA TYR A 460 6.46 -2.02 21.07
C TYR A 460 7.30 -1.16 20.13
N GLN A 461 7.96 -0.11 20.63
CA GLN A 461 8.83 0.76 19.84
C GLN A 461 10.07 0.02 19.35
N GLU A 462 10.75 -0.72 20.22
CA GLU A 462 11.91 -1.53 19.85
C GLU A 462 11.55 -2.62 18.84
N LEU A 463 10.42 -3.30 19.05
CA LEU A 463 9.94 -4.33 18.14
C LEU A 463 9.60 -3.77 16.75
N SER A 464 8.92 -2.62 16.74
CA SER A 464 8.58 -1.89 15.51
C SER A 464 9.85 -1.48 14.76
N LYS A 465 10.84 -0.93 15.48
CA LYS A 465 12.13 -0.54 14.91
C LYS A 465 12.91 -1.73 14.37
N HIS A 466 13.01 -2.81 15.12
CA HIS A 466 13.78 -3.99 14.71
C HIS A 466 13.16 -4.70 13.50
N ASN A 467 11.84 -4.86 13.49
CA ASN A 467 11.18 -5.66 12.46
C ASN A 467 10.77 -4.86 11.22
N LEU A 468 10.33 -3.61 11.39
CA LEU A 468 9.86 -2.78 10.28
C LEU A 468 10.93 -1.80 9.80
N ASN A 469 12.00 -1.57 10.57
CA ASN A 469 13.09 -0.65 10.23
C ASN A 469 14.51 -1.26 10.39
N PRO A 470 14.82 -2.43 9.78
CA PRO A 470 16.11 -3.08 9.97
C PRO A 470 17.32 -2.35 9.33
N GLN A 471 17.13 -1.40 8.40
CA GLN A 471 18.22 -0.75 7.66
C GLN A 471 18.25 0.79 7.71
N SER A 472 17.41 1.44 8.54
CA SER A 472 17.41 2.89 8.78
C SER A 472 17.16 3.83 7.59
N MET A 473 16.92 3.33 6.37
CA MET A 473 16.55 4.18 5.24
C MET A 473 15.34 3.61 4.49
N LEU A 474 14.28 4.42 4.34
CA LEU A 474 13.15 4.13 3.43
C LEU A 474 13.60 4.09 1.97
N TYR A 475 14.77 4.67 1.67
CA TYR A 475 15.31 4.79 0.35
C TYR A 475 16.84 4.65 0.32
N THR A 476 17.36 4.30 -0.86
CA THR A 476 18.79 4.36 -1.17
C THR A 476 18.98 5.19 -2.43
N ALA A 477 19.78 6.26 -2.36
CA ALA A 477 20.20 7.00 -3.55
C ALA A 477 21.10 6.08 -4.41
N THR A 478 20.74 5.87 -5.66
CA THR A 478 21.42 4.91 -6.55
C THR A 478 22.63 5.54 -7.24
N ASP A 479 22.56 6.84 -7.56
CA ASP A 479 23.64 7.62 -8.18
C ASP A 479 23.68 9.05 -7.59
N PRO A 480 24.81 9.77 -7.71
CA PRO A 480 24.86 11.20 -7.37
C PRO A 480 23.93 12.03 -8.27
N VAL A 481 23.57 13.22 -7.79
CA VAL A 481 22.73 14.14 -8.56
C VAL A 481 23.43 14.57 -9.84
N LEU A 482 22.76 14.39 -10.98
CA LEU A 482 23.24 14.82 -12.29
C LEU A 482 22.50 16.10 -12.69
N VAL A 483 23.24 17.15 -13.01
CA VAL A 483 22.67 18.41 -13.53
C VAL A 483 22.89 18.46 -15.03
N THR A 484 21.81 18.49 -15.81
CA THR A 484 21.86 18.58 -17.26
C THR A 484 21.18 19.86 -17.74
N LYS A 485 21.75 20.48 -18.77
CA LYS A 485 21.12 21.60 -19.48
C LYS A 485 20.32 21.04 -20.64
N GLN A 486 19.00 21.25 -20.63
CA GLN A 486 18.12 20.90 -21.73
C GLN A 486 17.69 22.18 -22.45
N GLN A 487 18.00 22.26 -23.74
CA GLN A 487 17.51 23.32 -24.60
C GLN A 487 16.11 22.95 -25.11
N ALA A 488 15.22 23.92 -25.13
CA ALA A 488 13.81 23.72 -25.50
C ALA A 488 13.61 23.27 -26.97
N VAL A 489 14.64 23.40 -27.83
CA VAL A 489 14.56 23.03 -29.26
C VAL A 489 15.68 22.05 -29.63
N SER A 490 15.30 20.91 -30.19
CA SER A 490 16.25 19.91 -30.70
C SER A 490 16.92 20.40 -31.99
N TYR A 491 18.26 20.35 -32.03
CA TYR A 491 19.05 20.65 -33.23
C TYR A 491 18.58 19.91 -34.49
N ARG A 492 18.02 18.70 -34.35
CA ARG A 492 17.48 17.92 -35.46
C ARG A 492 16.25 18.55 -36.11
N LYS A 493 15.33 19.11 -35.31
CA LYS A 493 14.12 19.77 -35.82
C LYS A 493 14.47 21.08 -36.53
N LEU A 494 15.43 21.83 -35.97
CA LEU A 494 15.98 23.04 -36.59
C LEU A 494 16.70 22.74 -37.92
N GLY A 495 17.50 21.67 -37.96
CA GLY A 495 18.15 21.22 -39.20
C GLY A 495 17.14 20.86 -40.29
N MET A 496 16.08 20.12 -39.96
CA MET A 496 15.02 19.80 -40.92
C MET A 496 14.26 21.04 -41.40
N ALA A 497 13.94 21.97 -40.49
CA ALA A 497 13.31 23.23 -40.86
C ALA A 497 14.19 24.07 -41.79
N GLY A 498 15.50 24.11 -41.54
CA GLY A 498 16.48 24.78 -42.40
C GLY A 498 16.57 24.15 -43.80
N ILE A 499 16.59 22.81 -43.89
CA ILE A 499 16.61 22.09 -45.18
C ILE A 499 15.32 22.37 -45.97
N LEU A 500 14.16 22.34 -45.31
CA LEU A 500 12.87 22.61 -45.95
C LEU A 500 12.78 24.05 -46.48
N LEU A 501 13.26 25.03 -45.69
CA LEU A 501 13.36 26.42 -46.10
C LEU A 501 14.26 26.57 -47.34
N LEU A 502 15.41 25.90 -47.36
CA LEU A 502 16.34 25.94 -48.48
C LEU A 502 15.71 25.37 -49.75
N LEU A 503 15.02 24.23 -49.66
CA LEU A 503 14.29 23.64 -50.80
C LEU A 503 13.19 24.57 -51.33
N LEU A 504 12.41 25.20 -50.43
CA LEU A 504 11.37 26.14 -50.80
C LEU A 504 11.95 27.37 -51.52
N THR A 505 13.05 27.92 -51.01
CA THR A 505 13.70 29.11 -51.59
C THR A 505 14.32 28.80 -52.95
N PHE A 506 14.87 27.60 -53.13
CA PHE A 506 15.36 27.14 -54.42
C PHE A 506 14.22 27.04 -55.45
N MET A 507 13.07 26.49 -55.05
CA MET A 507 11.87 26.42 -55.91
C MET A 507 11.29 27.79 -56.27
N ILE A 508 11.30 28.75 -55.35
CA ILE A 508 10.79 30.11 -55.62
C ILE A 508 11.79 30.90 -56.47
N ALA A 509 13.09 30.80 -56.19
CA ALA A 509 14.13 31.50 -56.94
C ALA A 509 14.22 31.00 -58.40
N SER A 510 14.00 29.70 -58.62
CA SER A 510 13.94 29.13 -59.96
C SER A 510 12.74 29.65 -60.75
N LEU A 511 11.55 29.64 -60.14
CA LEU A 511 10.33 30.19 -60.73
C LEU A 511 10.48 31.68 -61.06
N PHE A 512 11.07 32.46 -60.15
CA PHE A 512 11.30 33.88 -60.34
C PHE A 512 12.30 34.17 -61.48
N CYS A 513 13.37 33.38 -61.61
CA CYS A 513 14.30 33.53 -62.73
C CYS A 513 13.62 33.19 -64.08
N LEU A 514 12.77 32.16 -64.14
CA LEU A 514 12.02 31.79 -65.35
C LEU A 514 11.06 32.90 -65.78
N ILE A 515 10.28 33.45 -64.84
CA ILE A 515 9.37 34.57 -65.11
C ILE A 515 10.14 35.81 -65.59
N ARG A 516 11.26 36.12 -64.92
CA ARG A 516 12.09 37.27 -65.29
C ARG A 516 12.72 37.13 -66.69
N CYS A 517 13.07 35.91 -67.10
CA CYS A 517 13.61 35.66 -68.43
C CYS A 517 12.55 35.79 -69.52
N GLN A 518 11.34 35.23 -69.31
CA GLN A 518 10.23 35.42 -70.24
C GLN A 518 9.81 36.88 -70.40
N PHE A 519 9.82 37.67 -69.32
CA PHE A 519 9.51 39.10 -69.39
C PHE A 519 10.57 39.91 -70.13
N LYS A 520 11.84 39.51 -70.07
CA LYS A 520 12.93 40.20 -70.77
C LYS A 520 12.93 39.91 -72.28
N GLU A 521 12.31 38.81 -72.69
CA GLU A 521 12.16 38.41 -74.09
C GLU A 521 10.98 39.10 -74.78
N LYS A 522 9.94 39.51 -74.03
CA LYS A 522 8.81 40.31 -74.54
C LYS A 522 9.08 41.82 -74.66
N ILE A 523 10.19 42.32 -74.13
CA ILE A 523 10.56 43.75 -74.14
C ILE A 523 11.65 44.04 -75.20
N LYS A 524 12.13 43.02 -75.90
CA LYS A 524 12.97 43.14 -77.10
C LYS A 524 12.14 42.86 -78.33
#